data_AF-A0A8T1DZ13-F1
#
_entry.id   AF-A0A8T1DZ13-F1
#
_cell.length_a   1.000
_cell.length_b   1.000
_cell.length_c   1.000
_cell.angle_alpha   90.00
_cell.angle_beta   90.00
_cell.angle_gamma   90.00
#
_symmetry.space_group_name_H-M   'P 1'
#
loop_
_entity.id
_entity.type
_entity.pdbx_description
1 polymer ?
#
loop_
_entity_poly.entity_id
_entity_poly.type
_entity_poly.pdbx_seq_one_letter_code
_entity_poly.pdbx_strand_id
1 'polypeptide(L)'
;MSPHPASARARFLASYRTGGGWMLVAANNGITHTHTHTSTARRIVDAGCVELLSRGGARSSNVKCTPEIEAALEEYLGENCTYTLNVMRDMVRFDFGVELSTSTISNKLIGKLYTTKNVRVEPMTCNNAANKAKRMEFAKELHKHMDAGDIIVYYDETNYNVYCKRSQGRAKKGERATVVLPPSKGANLQRGSICMDVNADFVNEIYDKVKASPTFQEHFQGKKVVVVLDNAPAHNQTEENDDLVLLRLAPYSPMCNPTEGCFSVFKAKIKVHLALSREELVAARPRGTIAAARMEILEHAAMRCIGCMDLRLVNKMALHCQHAVAAAERMEDMQYST
;
A
#
# COMPACT_ATOMS: atom_id res chain seq x y z
N MET A 1 -37.16 9.75 7.02
CA MET A 1 -37.75 11.06 6.66
C MET A 1 -36.78 12.13 7.11
N SER A 2 -36.37 13.01 6.19
CA SER A 2 -35.56 14.17 6.52
C SER A 2 -36.37 15.17 7.35
N PRO A 3 -35.79 15.80 8.38
CA PRO A 3 -36.50 16.79 9.18
C PRO A 3 -36.87 18.03 8.35
N HIS A 4 -38.03 18.64 8.64
CA HIS A 4 -38.45 19.88 7.98
C HIS A 4 -37.51 21.05 8.35
N PRO A 5 -37.18 21.93 7.39
CA PRO A 5 -36.29 23.06 7.63
C PRO A 5 -36.85 24.02 8.69
N ALA A 6 -35.95 24.67 9.43
CA ALA A 6 -36.29 25.65 10.47
C ALA A 6 -37.25 26.72 9.97
N SER A 7 -37.04 27.24 8.75
CA SER A 7 -37.92 28.24 8.12
C SER A 7 -39.37 27.76 7.94
N ALA A 8 -39.58 26.49 7.59
CA ALA A 8 -40.91 25.90 7.48
C ALA A 8 -41.60 25.79 8.85
N ARG A 9 -40.84 25.41 9.89
CA ARG A 9 -41.34 25.32 11.26
C ARG A 9 -41.68 26.68 11.85
N ALA A 10 -40.86 27.70 11.57
CA ALA A 10 -41.10 29.09 11.98
C ALA A 10 -42.38 29.66 11.35
N ARG A 11 -42.57 29.49 10.03
CA ARG A 11 -43.80 29.94 9.34
C ARG A 11 -45.05 29.28 9.89
N PHE A 12 -44.97 27.96 10.12
CA PHE A 12 -46.05 27.19 10.71
C PHE A 12 -46.38 27.68 12.13
N LEU A 13 -45.38 27.83 13.02
CA LEU A 13 -45.58 28.30 14.39
C LEU A 13 -46.12 29.73 14.44
N ALA A 14 -45.66 30.62 13.57
CA ALA A 14 -46.18 31.98 13.47
C ALA A 14 -47.67 31.96 13.11
N SER A 15 -48.05 31.21 12.07
CA SER A 15 -49.45 31.08 11.64
C SER A 15 -50.34 30.44 12.70
N TYR A 16 -49.83 29.44 13.43
CA TYR A 16 -50.54 28.79 14.53
C TYR A 16 -50.80 29.74 15.70
N ARG A 17 -49.79 30.53 16.10
CA ARG A 17 -49.90 31.48 17.22
C ARG A 17 -50.85 32.64 16.94
N THR A 18 -50.95 33.09 15.69
CA THR A 18 -51.86 34.18 15.29
C THR A 18 -53.28 33.71 15.02
N GLY A 19 -53.61 32.43 15.25
CA GLY A 19 -54.93 31.87 14.95
C GLY A 19 -55.28 31.83 13.46
N GLY A 20 -54.28 31.91 12.57
CA GLY A 20 -54.47 31.89 11.12
C GLY A 20 -54.77 30.49 10.58
N GLY A 21 -54.88 30.38 9.25
CA GLY A 21 -55.07 29.12 8.52
C GLY A 21 -53.83 28.20 8.54
N TRP A 22 -53.38 27.81 9.72
CA TRP A 22 -52.13 27.08 9.95
C TRP A 22 -52.09 25.71 9.24
N MET A 23 -53.25 25.08 8.98
CA MET A 23 -53.34 23.83 8.22
C MET A 23 -52.88 24.02 6.77
N LEU A 24 -53.24 25.15 6.16
CA LEU A 24 -52.81 25.50 4.81
C LEU A 24 -51.30 25.79 4.78
N VAL A 25 -50.79 26.48 5.81
CA VAL A 25 -49.34 26.72 5.95
C VAL A 25 -48.59 25.39 6.16
N ALA A 26 -49.15 24.46 6.93
CA ALA A 26 -48.58 23.13 7.12
C ALA A 26 -48.54 22.34 5.81
N ALA A 27 -49.65 22.30 5.06
CA ALA A 27 -49.75 21.65 3.76
C ALA A 27 -48.72 22.21 2.76
N ASN A 28 -48.62 23.54 2.64
CA ASN A 28 -47.69 24.21 1.74
C ASN A 28 -46.22 23.99 2.09
N ASN A 29 -45.92 23.63 3.34
CA ASN A 29 -44.57 23.32 3.80
C ASN A 29 -44.31 21.79 3.91
N GLY A 30 -45.24 20.97 3.42
CA GLY A 30 -45.15 19.51 3.46
C GLY A 30 -45.22 18.93 4.88
N ILE A 31 -45.70 19.70 5.86
CA ILE A 31 -45.85 19.27 7.25
C ILE A 31 -47.15 18.49 7.39
N THR A 32 -47.05 17.23 7.81
CA THR A 32 -48.23 16.40 8.09
C THR A 32 -49.06 17.00 9.22
N HIS A 33 -50.31 17.35 8.91
CA HIS A 33 -51.22 18.11 9.77
C HIS A 33 -52.50 17.34 10.12
N THR A 34 -52.45 16.01 10.11
CA THR A 34 -53.57 15.16 10.52
C THR A 34 -54.00 15.48 11.97
N HIS A 35 -55.29 15.33 12.27
CA HIS A 35 -55.88 15.58 13.60
C HIS A 35 -55.45 14.58 14.69
N THR A 36 -54.48 13.72 14.41
CA THR A 36 -53.94 12.75 15.37
C THR A 36 -52.89 13.40 16.27
N HIS A 37 -52.84 12.98 17.53
CA HIS A 37 -51.82 13.42 18.51
C HIS A 37 -50.37 13.14 18.06
N THR A 38 -50.20 12.28 17.07
CA THR A 38 -48.92 11.88 16.47
C THR A 38 -48.48 12.73 15.29
N SER A 39 -49.27 13.71 14.85
CA SER A 39 -48.92 14.52 13.69
C SER A 39 -47.71 15.42 13.95
N THR A 40 -46.89 15.60 12.91
CA THR A 40 -45.69 16.45 12.96
C THR A 40 -46.04 17.89 13.32
N ALA A 41 -47.17 18.40 12.81
CA ALA A 41 -47.72 19.71 13.19
C ALA A 41 -47.94 19.83 14.70
N ARG A 42 -48.60 18.86 15.33
CA ARG A 42 -48.85 18.87 16.78
C ARG A 42 -47.56 18.83 17.58
N ARG A 43 -46.62 17.95 17.21
CA ARG A 43 -45.28 17.86 17.84
C ARG A 43 -44.49 19.16 17.74
N ILE A 44 -44.61 19.90 16.64
CA ILE A 44 -43.95 21.20 16.47
C ILE A 44 -44.60 22.25 17.37
N VAL A 45 -45.94 22.26 17.47
CA VAL A 45 -46.68 23.15 18.39
C VAL A 45 -46.30 22.85 19.85
N ASP A 46 -46.39 21.59 20.26
CA ASP A 46 -46.13 21.15 21.64
C ASP A 46 -44.68 21.42 22.06
N ALA A 47 -43.72 21.24 21.14
CA ALA A 47 -42.32 21.57 21.39
C ALA A 47 -42.05 23.08 21.43
N GLY A 48 -42.89 23.91 20.82
CA GLY A 48 -42.78 25.37 20.79
C GLY A 48 -41.52 25.93 20.10
N CYS A 49 -40.64 25.07 19.58
CA CYS A 49 -39.31 25.40 19.12
C CYS A 49 -39.14 25.17 17.60
N VAL A 50 -38.51 26.15 16.96
CA VAL A 50 -38.16 26.15 15.53
C VAL A 50 -37.00 25.19 15.27
N GLU A 51 -36.07 25.08 16.21
CA GLU A 51 -34.89 24.22 16.10
C GLU A 51 -35.20 22.74 16.36
N LEU A 52 -34.40 21.88 15.74
CA LEU A 52 -34.47 20.45 16.02
C LEU A 52 -33.93 20.19 17.42
N LEU A 53 -34.72 19.49 18.24
CA LEU A 53 -34.26 19.01 19.53
C LEU A 53 -33.08 18.04 19.34
N SER A 54 -32.12 18.09 20.26
CA SER A 54 -31.04 17.11 20.33
C SER A 54 -31.65 15.71 20.36
N ARG A 55 -31.08 14.78 19.58
CA ARG A 55 -31.44 13.36 19.70
C ARG A 55 -31.21 12.91 21.15
N GLY A 56 -32.10 12.05 21.66
CA GLY A 56 -31.92 11.48 23.00
C GLY A 56 -30.55 10.82 23.13
N GLY A 57 -29.89 11.03 24.27
CA GLY A 57 -28.58 10.45 24.56
C GLY A 57 -28.62 8.92 24.67
N ALA A 58 -27.47 8.29 24.47
CA ALA A 58 -27.31 6.87 24.75
C ALA A 58 -27.55 6.62 26.26
N ARG A 59 -28.40 5.66 26.60
CA ARG A 59 -28.57 5.24 28.00
C ARG A 59 -27.39 4.34 28.37
N SER A 60 -26.65 4.71 29.41
CA SER A 60 -25.46 3.97 29.86
C SER A 60 -25.76 2.50 30.16
N SER A 61 -26.96 2.19 30.67
CA SER A 61 -27.43 0.81 30.92
C SER A 61 -27.51 -0.08 29.67
N ASN A 62 -27.57 0.52 28.48
CA ASN A 62 -27.73 -0.19 27.21
C ASN A 62 -26.43 -0.24 26.40
N VAL A 63 -25.37 0.43 26.87
CA VAL A 63 -24.07 0.47 26.19
C VAL A 63 -23.24 -0.70 26.68
N LYS A 64 -23.23 -1.80 25.91
CA LYS A 64 -22.45 -3.00 26.24
C LYS A 64 -20.93 -2.83 26.03
N CYS A 65 -20.54 -2.04 25.04
CA CYS A 65 -19.11 -1.79 24.77
C CYS A 65 -18.72 -0.49 25.47
N THR A 66 -18.10 -0.62 26.64
CA THR A 66 -17.63 0.51 27.45
C THR A 66 -16.31 1.06 26.91
N PRO A 67 -15.89 2.28 27.31
CA PRO A 67 -14.58 2.82 26.93
C PRO A 67 -13.41 1.92 27.29
N GLU A 68 -13.50 1.17 28.39
CA GLU A 68 -12.48 0.20 28.84
C GLU A 68 -12.38 -0.97 27.86
N ILE A 69 -13.53 -1.50 27.42
CA ILE A 69 -13.57 -2.56 26.39
C ILE A 69 -13.03 -2.03 25.06
N GLU A 70 -13.34 -0.79 24.68
CA GLU A 70 -12.76 -0.18 23.48
C GLU A 70 -11.23 -0.09 23.54
N ALA A 71 -10.68 0.31 24.69
CA ALA A 71 -9.24 0.36 24.90
C ALA A 71 -8.59 -1.04 24.79
N ALA A 72 -9.22 -2.06 25.37
CA ALA A 72 -8.75 -3.44 25.26
C ALA A 72 -8.78 -3.95 23.80
N LEU A 73 -9.79 -3.58 23.01
CA LEU A 73 -9.83 -3.93 21.58
C LEU A 73 -8.65 -3.31 20.81
N GLU A 74 -8.21 -2.10 21.18
CA GLU A 74 -7.02 -1.47 20.60
C GLU A 74 -5.74 -2.17 21.06
N GLU A 75 -5.65 -2.56 22.34
CA GLU A 75 -4.53 -3.31 22.92
C GLU A 75 -4.34 -4.67 22.25
N TYR A 76 -5.41 -5.48 22.12
CA TYR A 76 -5.34 -6.77 21.44
C TYR A 76 -4.80 -6.66 20.01
N LEU A 77 -5.20 -5.62 19.28
CA LEU A 77 -4.71 -5.37 17.91
C LEU A 77 -3.28 -4.81 17.89
N GLY A 78 -2.87 -4.11 18.95
CA GLY A 78 -1.49 -3.69 19.17
C GLY A 78 -0.55 -4.87 19.38
N GLU A 79 -0.99 -5.89 20.12
CA GLU A 79 -0.25 -7.14 20.31
C GLU A 79 -0.23 -8.00 19.05
N ASN A 80 -1.40 -8.19 18.41
CA ASN A 80 -1.53 -9.00 17.21
C ASN A 80 -2.61 -8.48 16.27
N CYS A 81 -2.16 -7.83 15.19
CA CYS A 81 -3.04 -7.26 14.16
C CYS A 81 -3.78 -8.31 13.30
N THR A 82 -3.54 -9.61 13.52
CA THR A 82 -4.19 -10.70 12.76
C THR A 82 -5.43 -11.26 13.44
N TYR A 83 -5.76 -10.81 14.66
CA TYR A 83 -6.96 -11.26 15.35
C TYR A 83 -8.23 -10.98 14.55
N THR A 84 -9.07 -12.01 14.44
CA THR A 84 -10.37 -11.88 13.78
C THR A 84 -11.40 -11.29 14.75
N LEU A 85 -12.47 -10.70 14.22
CA LEU A 85 -13.57 -10.19 15.05
C LEU A 85 -14.19 -11.26 15.96
N ASN A 86 -14.16 -12.54 15.56
CA ASN A 86 -14.64 -13.65 16.39
C ASN A 86 -13.70 -13.91 17.57
N VAL A 87 -12.38 -13.91 17.32
CA VAL A 87 -11.39 -14.07 18.39
C VAL A 87 -11.48 -12.89 19.37
N MET A 88 -11.58 -11.65 18.86
CA MET A 88 -11.76 -10.47 19.70
C MET A 88 -13.04 -10.51 20.53
N ARG A 89 -14.13 -11.02 19.97
CA ARG A 89 -15.36 -11.25 20.75
C ARG A 89 -15.12 -12.24 21.89
N ASP A 90 -14.43 -13.34 21.62
CA ASP A 90 -14.19 -14.38 22.61
C ASP A 90 -13.23 -13.87 23.71
N MET A 91 -12.25 -13.04 23.36
CA MET A 91 -11.37 -12.33 24.31
C MET A 91 -12.16 -11.36 25.19
N VAL A 92 -13.01 -10.51 24.61
CA VAL A 92 -13.86 -9.59 25.41
C VAL A 92 -14.80 -10.36 26.35
N ARG A 93 -15.34 -11.49 25.89
CA ARG A 93 -16.17 -12.35 26.74
C ARG A 93 -15.36 -12.92 27.90
N PHE A 94 -14.12 -13.33 27.68
CA PHE A 94 -13.26 -13.89 28.71
C PHE A 94 -12.80 -12.83 29.72
N ASP A 95 -12.31 -11.69 29.24
CA ASP A 95 -11.70 -10.65 30.10
C ASP A 95 -12.75 -9.81 30.83
N PHE A 96 -13.88 -9.50 30.19
CA PHE A 96 -14.89 -8.58 30.72
C PHE A 96 -16.23 -9.25 31.05
N GLY A 97 -16.42 -10.52 30.71
CA GLY A 97 -17.71 -11.22 30.90
C GLY A 97 -18.83 -10.69 30.00
N VAL A 98 -18.50 -9.86 29.00
CA VAL A 98 -19.48 -9.21 28.12
C VAL A 98 -19.54 -9.88 26.76
N GLU A 99 -20.75 -10.23 26.33
CA GLU A 99 -20.98 -10.75 24.98
C GLU A 99 -21.28 -9.62 23.99
N LEU A 100 -20.36 -9.42 23.04
CA LEU A 100 -20.49 -8.46 21.95
C LEU A 100 -20.77 -9.15 20.62
N SER A 101 -21.49 -8.48 19.73
CA SER A 101 -21.59 -8.91 18.33
C SER A 101 -20.34 -8.50 17.55
N THR A 102 -19.95 -9.27 16.54
CA THR A 102 -18.84 -8.91 15.64
C THR A 102 -19.09 -7.58 14.92
N SER A 103 -20.36 -7.26 14.63
CA SER A 103 -20.76 -5.97 14.07
C SER A 103 -20.51 -4.81 15.02
N THR A 104 -20.73 -5.00 16.33
CA THR A 104 -20.41 -3.98 17.35
C THR A 104 -18.92 -3.71 17.38
N ILE A 105 -18.09 -4.75 17.43
CA ILE A 105 -16.63 -4.63 17.43
C ILE A 105 -16.17 -3.92 16.15
N SER A 106 -16.66 -4.37 14.98
CA SER A 106 -16.34 -3.75 13.69
C SER A 106 -16.68 -2.25 13.65
N ASN A 107 -17.87 -1.86 14.10
CA ASN A 107 -18.28 -0.45 14.12
C ASN A 107 -17.41 0.40 15.04
N LYS A 108 -16.99 -0.14 16.20
CA LYS A 108 -16.09 0.56 17.12
C LYS A 108 -14.71 0.74 16.51
N LEU A 109 -14.15 -0.32 15.93
CA LEU A 109 -12.88 -0.27 15.21
C LEU A 109 -12.93 0.73 14.05
N ILE A 110 -13.99 0.75 13.24
CA ILE A 110 -14.18 1.74 12.17
C ILE A 110 -14.26 3.16 12.74
N GLY A 111 -14.97 3.36 13.86
CA GLY A 111 -15.02 4.64 14.56
C GLY A 111 -13.65 5.12 15.06
N LYS A 112 -12.75 4.18 15.35
CA LYS A 112 -11.34 4.40 15.72
C LYS A 112 -10.39 4.39 14.50
N LEU A 113 -10.94 4.42 13.29
CA LEU A 113 -10.20 4.43 12.01
C LEU A 113 -9.39 3.17 11.70
N TYR A 114 -9.69 2.05 12.37
CA TYR A 114 -9.17 0.75 11.98
C TYR A 114 -9.90 0.26 10.72
N THR A 115 -9.09 -0.16 9.75
CA THR A 115 -9.56 -0.71 8.47
C THR A 115 -8.74 -1.94 8.14
N THR A 116 -9.35 -2.91 7.44
CA THR A 116 -8.64 -4.11 7.03
C THR A 116 -7.58 -3.76 5.99
N LYS A 117 -6.32 -4.11 6.30
CA LYS A 117 -5.15 -3.95 5.43
C LYS A 117 -4.53 -5.33 5.20
N ASN A 118 -3.73 -5.44 4.14
CA ASN A 118 -2.89 -6.63 3.98
C ASN A 118 -1.79 -6.60 5.05
N VAL A 119 -1.66 -7.69 5.80
CA VAL A 119 -0.61 -7.85 6.81
C VAL A 119 0.75 -7.94 6.12
N ARG A 120 1.73 -7.21 6.64
CA ARG A 120 3.13 -7.27 6.19
C ARG A 120 3.89 -8.26 7.06
N VAL A 121 4.76 -9.06 6.45
CA VAL A 121 5.62 -9.98 7.17
C VAL A 121 6.99 -9.32 7.32
N GLU A 122 7.37 -9.04 8.56
CA GLU A 122 8.72 -8.56 8.88
C GLU A 122 9.52 -9.75 9.46
N PRO A 123 10.63 -10.15 8.83
CA PRO A 123 11.48 -11.19 9.39
C PRO A 123 12.01 -10.77 10.77
N MET A 124 11.94 -11.65 11.77
CA MET A 124 12.49 -11.38 13.11
C MET A 124 13.98 -11.01 13.08
N THR A 125 14.70 -11.48 12.07
CA THR A 125 16.12 -11.19 11.87
C THR A 125 16.38 -9.80 11.29
N CYS A 126 15.38 -9.12 10.71
CA CYS A 126 15.58 -7.85 9.98
C CYS A 126 16.25 -6.76 10.86
N ASN A 127 15.74 -6.56 12.07
CA ASN A 127 16.20 -5.50 12.98
C ASN A 127 17.02 -6.03 14.16
N ASN A 128 17.61 -7.22 14.05
CA ASN A 128 18.55 -7.70 15.06
C ASN A 128 19.82 -6.82 15.09
N ALA A 129 20.53 -6.81 16.22
CA ALA A 129 21.71 -5.96 16.40
C ALA A 129 22.80 -6.22 15.34
N ALA A 130 22.97 -7.48 14.91
CA ALA A 130 23.96 -7.84 13.90
C ALA A 130 23.66 -7.25 12.52
N ASN A 131 22.41 -7.31 12.06
CA ASN A 131 22.01 -6.75 10.78
C ASN A 131 21.97 -5.22 10.83
N LYS A 132 21.59 -4.62 11.98
CA LYS A 132 21.73 -3.17 12.18
C LYS A 132 23.18 -2.70 12.04
N ALA A 133 24.13 -3.41 12.64
CA ALA A 133 25.55 -3.08 12.52
C ALA A 133 26.04 -3.16 11.06
N LYS A 134 25.69 -4.24 10.34
CA LYS A 134 26.01 -4.39 8.91
C LYS A 134 25.40 -3.28 8.05
N ARG A 135 24.17 -2.87 8.35
CA ARG A 135 23.49 -1.76 7.66
C ARG A 135 24.17 -0.42 7.90
N MET A 136 24.59 -0.15 9.14
CA MET A 136 25.36 1.04 9.47
C MET A 136 26.70 1.06 8.75
N GLU A 137 27.42 -0.07 8.71
CA GLU A 137 28.69 -0.19 8.01
C GLU A 137 28.54 0.09 6.51
N PHE A 138 27.56 -0.56 5.86
CA PHE A 138 27.19 -0.26 4.47
C PHE A 138 26.89 1.23 4.25
N ALA A 139 26.09 1.84 5.13
CA ALA A 139 25.71 3.25 4.99
C ALA A 139 26.93 4.18 5.08
N LYS A 140 27.85 3.92 6.02
CA LYS A 140 29.09 4.69 6.17
C LYS A 140 30.00 4.56 4.96
N GLU A 141 30.15 3.35 4.43
CA GLU A 141 30.97 3.11 3.25
C GLU A 141 30.38 3.76 2.01
N LEU A 142 29.06 3.69 1.84
CA LEU A 142 28.35 4.39 0.77
C LEU A 142 28.56 5.91 0.88
N HIS A 143 28.39 6.50 2.06
CA HIS A 143 28.63 7.94 2.27
C HIS A 143 30.08 8.34 1.99
N LYS A 144 31.06 7.53 2.38
CA LYS A 144 32.48 7.78 2.06
C LYS A 144 32.72 7.91 0.55
N HIS A 145 32.09 7.05 -0.26
CA HIS A 145 32.16 7.14 -1.72
C HIS A 145 31.39 8.34 -2.29
N MET A 146 30.23 8.67 -1.71
CA MET A 146 29.48 9.88 -2.07
C MET A 146 30.31 11.15 -1.82
N ASP A 147 30.95 11.24 -0.66
CA ASP A 147 31.78 12.39 -0.26
C ASP A 147 33.05 12.49 -1.10
N ALA A 148 33.61 11.36 -1.53
CA ALA A 148 34.73 11.31 -2.47
C ALA A 148 34.34 11.76 -3.89
N GLY A 149 33.03 11.85 -4.18
CA GLY A 149 32.50 12.16 -5.51
C GLY A 149 32.66 11.00 -6.50
N ASP A 150 32.67 9.76 -6.00
CA ASP A 150 32.68 8.56 -6.84
C ASP A 150 31.31 8.35 -7.51
N ILE A 151 31.30 7.68 -8.67
CA ILE A 151 30.04 7.36 -9.34
C ILE A 151 29.44 6.09 -8.75
N ILE A 152 28.20 6.18 -8.29
CA ILE A 152 27.48 5.07 -7.66
C ILE A 152 26.45 4.51 -8.63
N VAL A 153 26.55 3.22 -8.91
CA VAL A 153 25.68 2.49 -9.83
C VAL A 153 25.01 1.37 -9.08
N TYR A 154 23.69 1.41 -8.94
CA TYR A 154 22.92 0.33 -8.35
C TYR A 154 22.59 -0.70 -9.41
N TYR A 155 22.88 -1.96 -9.12
CA TYR A 155 22.53 -3.09 -9.97
C TYR A 155 21.77 -4.13 -9.18
N ASP A 156 20.70 -4.60 -9.80
CA ASP A 156 19.76 -5.53 -9.20
C ASP A 156 18.93 -6.17 -10.31
N GLU A 157 18.33 -7.30 -9.98
CA GLU A 157 17.61 -8.14 -10.91
C GLU A 157 16.16 -8.31 -10.49
N THR A 158 15.27 -8.26 -11.47
CA THR A 158 13.86 -8.45 -11.21
C THR A 158 13.24 -9.55 -12.06
N ASN A 159 12.55 -10.47 -11.38
CA ASN A 159 11.76 -11.51 -12.01
C ASN A 159 10.27 -11.13 -12.11
N TYR A 160 9.65 -11.45 -13.25
CA TYR A 160 8.21 -11.42 -13.45
C TYR A 160 7.76 -12.50 -14.44
N ASN A 161 6.48 -12.87 -14.42
CA ASN A 161 5.96 -13.97 -15.25
C ASN A 161 4.50 -13.73 -15.65
N VAL A 162 3.91 -14.65 -16.39
CA VAL A 162 2.52 -14.53 -16.89
C VAL A 162 1.46 -14.54 -15.77
N TYR A 163 1.85 -14.89 -14.54
CA TYR A 163 1.00 -14.80 -13.34
C TYR A 163 1.02 -13.42 -12.69
N CYS A 164 1.82 -12.48 -13.20
CA CYS A 164 1.79 -11.09 -12.76
C CYS A 164 0.41 -10.49 -13.01
N LYS A 165 -0.39 -10.43 -11.94
CA LYS A 165 -1.74 -9.84 -11.91
C LYS A 165 -1.86 -8.83 -10.78
N ARG A 166 -2.92 -8.03 -10.83
CA ARG A 166 -3.34 -7.22 -9.68
C ARG A 166 -3.89 -8.12 -8.57
N SER A 167 -3.63 -7.75 -7.32
CA SER A 167 -4.17 -8.43 -6.15
C SER A 167 -5.66 -8.15 -5.94
N GLN A 168 -6.14 -7.00 -6.42
CA GLN A 168 -7.51 -6.53 -6.24
C GLN A 168 -8.25 -6.44 -7.58
N GLY A 169 -9.53 -6.78 -7.57
CA GLY A 169 -10.47 -6.70 -8.69
C GLY A 169 -11.88 -6.36 -8.20
N ARG A 170 -12.80 -6.08 -9.13
CA ARG A 170 -14.20 -5.74 -8.81
C ARG A 170 -15.12 -6.84 -9.35
N ALA A 171 -16.16 -7.16 -8.59
CA ALA A 171 -17.26 -8.04 -8.97
C ALA A 171 -18.58 -7.52 -8.39
N LYS A 172 -19.72 -8.01 -8.88
CA LYS A 172 -21.02 -7.66 -8.30
C LYS A 172 -21.11 -8.18 -6.86
N LYS A 173 -21.95 -7.55 -6.05
CA LYS A 173 -22.18 -7.99 -4.66
C LYS A 173 -22.71 -9.42 -4.66
N GLY A 174 -22.06 -10.30 -3.90
CA GLY A 174 -22.38 -11.74 -3.85
C GLY A 174 -21.59 -12.59 -4.85
N GLU A 175 -20.82 -11.99 -5.75
CA GLU A 175 -19.98 -12.69 -6.72
C GLU A 175 -18.49 -12.58 -6.37
N ARG A 176 -17.71 -13.59 -6.77
CA ARG A 176 -16.25 -13.61 -6.61
C ARG A 176 -15.57 -12.94 -7.81
N ALA A 177 -14.72 -11.94 -7.55
CA ALA A 177 -13.82 -11.39 -8.56
C ALA A 177 -12.82 -12.47 -9.02
N THR A 178 -12.98 -12.94 -10.26
CA THR A 178 -12.21 -14.06 -10.81
C THR A 178 -11.45 -13.61 -12.05
N VAL A 179 -10.20 -14.05 -12.18
CA VAL A 179 -9.35 -13.79 -13.35
C VAL A 179 -8.79 -15.13 -13.83
N VAL A 180 -9.05 -15.48 -15.09
CA VAL A 180 -8.58 -16.73 -15.71
C VAL A 180 -7.11 -16.58 -16.11
N LEU A 181 -6.22 -17.37 -15.52
CA LEU A 181 -4.78 -17.44 -15.82
C LEU A 181 -4.48 -18.72 -16.61
N PRO A 182 -3.35 -18.75 -17.36
CA PRO A 182 -2.75 -20.01 -17.76
C PRO A 182 -2.60 -21.01 -16.60
N PRO A 183 -2.72 -22.34 -16.81
CA PRO A 183 -2.66 -23.33 -15.72
C PRO A 183 -1.27 -23.45 -15.08
N SER A 184 -0.21 -22.96 -15.73
CA SER A 184 1.16 -22.98 -15.21
C SER A 184 1.77 -21.58 -15.19
N LYS A 185 2.57 -21.28 -14.13
CA LYS A 185 3.32 -20.02 -14.01
C LYS A 185 4.24 -19.73 -15.19
N GLY A 186 4.66 -20.77 -15.92
CA GLY A 186 5.65 -20.67 -16.99
C GLY A 186 7.04 -20.33 -16.45
N ALA A 187 7.98 -20.08 -17.36
CA ALA A 187 9.29 -19.53 -17.02
C ALA A 187 9.14 -18.07 -16.54
N ASN A 188 10.03 -17.64 -15.65
CA ASN A 188 10.15 -16.24 -15.30
C ASN A 188 10.92 -15.52 -16.41
N LEU A 189 10.45 -14.34 -16.80
CA LEU A 189 11.27 -13.38 -17.51
C LEU A 189 12.03 -12.56 -16.46
N GLN A 190 13.36 -12.66 -16.52
CA GLN A 190 14.29 -11.93 -15.67
C GLN A 190 14.76 -10.72 -16.46
N ARG A 191 14.65 -9.53 -15.88
CA ARG A 191 15.26 -8.32 -16.42
C ARG A 191 16.32 -7.87 -15.42
N GLY A 192 17.58 -7.98 -15.84
CA GLY A 192 18.75 -7.85 -14.96
C GLY A 192 19.95 -8.75 -15.31
N SER A 193 19.83 -9.72 -16.23
CA SER A 193 20.88 -10.68 -16.69
C SER A 193 21.16 -11.86 -15.73
N ILE A 194 20.63 -13.07 -15.97
CA ILE A 194 21.26 -14.28 -16.59
C ILE A 194 22.25 -15.01 -15.64
N CYS A 195 22.08 -16.34 -15.56
CA CYS A 195 22.81 -17.36 -14.77
C CYS A 195 24.24 -17.01 -14.31
N MET A 196 24.61 -17.56 -13.14
CA MET A 196 25.84 -17.35 -12.35
C MET A 196 27.15 -17.06 -13.11
N ASP A 197 27.39 -17.67 -14.27
CA ASP A 197 28.63 -17.44 -15.06
C ASP A 197 28.64 -16.10 -15.84
N VAL A 198 27.49 -15.42 -15.99
CA VAL A 198 27.33 -14.18 -16.79
C VAL A 198 27.42 -12.92 -15.92
N ASN A 199 27.42 -13.05 -14.60
CA ASN A 199 27.32 -11.91 -13.68
C ASN A 199 28.63 -11.10 -13.60
N ALA A 200 29.79 -11.78 -13.66
CA ALA A 200 31.10 -11.11 -13.67
C ALA A 200 31.32 -10.33 -14.97
N ASP A 201 31.02 -10.96 -16.11
CA ASP A 201 31.04 -10.30 -17.41
C ASP A 201 30.07 -9.11 -17.46
N PHE A 202 28.93 -9.20 -16.78
CA PHE A 202 27.95 -8.12 -16.76
C PHE A 202 28.40 -6.91 -15.92
N VAL A 203 29.04 -7.14 -14.77
CA VAL A 203 29.61 -6.02 -13.99
C VAL A 203 30.71 -5.30 -14.77
N ASN A 204 31.53 -6.06 -15.51
CA ASN A 204 32.49 -5.49 -16.46
C ASN A 204 31.78 -4.73 -17.60
N GLU A 205 30.67 -5.24 -18.15
CA GLU A 205 29.88 -4.55 -19.17
C GLU A 205 29.25 -3.25 -18.63
N ILE A 206 28.76 -3.24 -17.40
CA ILE A 206 28.28 -2.02 -16.73
C ILE A 206 29.42 -1.03 -16.61
N TYR A 207 30.59 -1.49 -16.12
CA TYR A 207 31.77 -0.66 -15.95
C TYR A 207 32.18 0.00 -17.27
N ASP A 208 32.29 -0.79 -18.35
CA ASP A 208 32.62 -0.30 -19.68
C ASP A 208 31.59 0.72 -20.19
N LYS A 209 30.29 0.45 -20.03
CA LYS A 209 29.22 1.37 -20.43
C LYS A 209 29.23 2.66 -19.62
N VAL A 210 29.51 2.60 -18.33
CA VAL A 210 29.62 3.76 -17.46
C VAL A 210 30.81 4.62 -17.90
N LYS A 211 31.99 4.02 -18.11
CA LYS A 211 33.20 4.70 -18.60
C LYS A 211 33.03 5.30 -19.99
N ALA A 212 32.25 4.65 -20.86
CA ALA A 212 31.92 5.14 -22.19
C ALA A 212 30.85 6.25 -22.18
N SER A 213 30.15 6.48 -21.06
CA SER A 213 29.07 7.48 -21.00
C SER A 213 29.64 8.91 -21.05
N PRO A 214 28.99 9.85 -21.77
CA PRO A 214 29.40 11.26 -21.79
C PRO A 214 29.43 11.87 -20.39
N THR A 215 28.46 11.51 -19.55
CA THR A 215 28.37 11.97 -18.16
C THR A 215 29.64 11.61 -17.37
N PHE A 216 30.13 10.37 -17.51
CA PHE A 216 31.36 9.95 -16.85
C PHE A 216 32.58 10.69 -17.40
N GLN A 217 32.68 10.80 -18.72
CA GLN A 217 33.79 11.48 -19.39
C GLN A 217 33.86 12.96 -19.07
N GLU A 218 32.74 13.63 -18.82
CA GLU A 218 32.72 15.06 -18.50
C GLU A 218 32.89 15.36 -17.01
N HIS A 219 32.30 14.53 -16.12
CA HIS A 219 32.15 14.88 -14.70
C HIS A 219 32.84 13.93 -13.72
N PHE A 220 33.26 12.72 -14.14
CA PHE A 220 33.75 11.67 -13.25
C PHE A 220 35.12 11.09 -13.67
N GLN A 221 35.87 11.78 -14.55
CA GLN A 221 37.24 11.35 -14.88
C GLN A 221 38.11 11.28 -13.62
N GLY A 222 38.83 10.17 -13.45
CA GLY A 222 39.67 9.91 -12.28
C GLY A 222 38.93 9.51 -11.01
N LYS A 223 37.60 9.35 -11.06
CA LYS A 223 36.77 8.85 -9.96
C LYS A 223 36.56 7.35 -10.06
N LYS A 224 36.29 6.70 -8.93
CA LYS A 224 35.99 5.27 -8.90
C LYS A 224 34.55 5.02 -9.33
N VAL A 225 34.33 3.85 -9.92
CA VAL A 225 33.00 3.31 -10.20
C VAL A 225 32.61 2.37 -9.08
N VAL A 226 31.58 2.73 -8.31
CA VAL A 226 31.08 1.93 -7.19
C VAL A 226 29.80 1.24 -7.61
N VAL A 227 29.84 -0.08 -7.76
CA VAL A 227 28.66 -0.88 -8.12
C VAL A 227 28.04 -1.45 -6.84
N VAL A 228 26.83 -1.02 -6.53
CA VAL A 228 26.05 -1.52 -5.40
C VAL A 228 25.24 -2.73 -5.86
N LEU A 229 25.46 -3.85 -5.18
CA LEU A 229 24.87 -5.16 -5.50
C LEU A 229 24.15 -5.73 -4.29
N ASP A 230 23.13 -6.56 -4.50
CA ASP A 230 22.57 -7.34 -3.40
C ASP A 230 23.58 -8.42 -2.90
N ASN A 231 23.23 -9.06 -1.80
CA ASN A 231 24.05 -10.10 -1.18
C ASN A 231 23.67 -11.52 -1.67
N ALA A 232 23.12 -11.65 -2.88
CA ALA A 232 22.78 -12.96 -3.44
C ALA A 232 24.06 -13.75 -3.77
N PRO A 233 24.05 -15.08 -3.57
CA PRO A 233 25.22 -15.93 -3.83
C PRO A 233 25.77 -15.83 -5.26
N ALA A 234 24.92 -15.45 -6.22
CA ALA A 234 25.27 -15.29 -7.63
C ALA A 234 26.27 -14.16 -7.91
N HIS A 235 26.57 -13.31 -6.93
CA HIS A 235 27.49 -12.19 -7.11
C HIS A 235 28.88 -12.39 -6.49
N ASN A 236 29.18 -13.53 -5.84
CA ASN A 236 30.42 -13.74 -5.08
C ASN A 236 31.72 -13.85 -5.91
N GLN A 237 31.67 -13.75 -7.24
CA GLN A 237 32.79 -14.09 -8.15
C GLN A 237 33.30 -12.93 -9.00
N THR A 238 33.04 -11.68 -8.62
CA THR A 238 33.47 -10.52 -9.41
C THR A 238 34.86 -10.04 -9.00
N GLU A 239 35.76 -9.93 -9.97
CA GLU A 239 37.12 -9.42 -9.77
C GLU A 239 37.12 -7.90 -9.55
N GLU A 240 37.88 -7.45 -8.56
CA GLU A 240 38.09 -6.02 -8.28
C GLU A 240 39.17 -5.46 -9.21
N ASN A 241 38.90 -4.36 -9.89
CA ASN A 241 39.89 -3.55 -10.61
C ASN A 241 40.23 -2.31 -9.75
N ASP A 242 41.39 -1.68 -9.97
CA ASP A 242 41.87 -0.55 -9.14
C ASP A 242 40.87 0.62 -9.00
N ASP A 243 40.04 0.84 -10.02
CA ASP A 243 39.02 1.89 -10.10
C ASP A 243 37.57 1.39 -10.13
N LEU A 244 37.33 0.09 -9.90
CA LEU A 244 36.01 -0.54 -9.72
C LEU A 244 35.86 -1.06 -8.29
N VAL A 245 34.86 -0.57 -7.56
CA VAL A 245 34.55 -1.00 -6.20
C VAL A 245 33.19 -1.68 -6.16
N LEU A 246 33.10 -2.83 -5.51
CA LEU A 246 31.85 -3.56 -5.33
C LEU A 246 31.34 -3.37 -3.92
N LEU A 247 30.21 -2.69 -3.77
CA LEU A 247 29.62 -2.42 -2.46
C LEU A 247 28.40 -3.31 -2.25
N ARG A 248 28.48 -4.21 -1.25
CA ARG A 248 27.43 -5.18 -0.95
C ARG A 248 26.35 -4.56 -0.07
N LEU A 249 25.11 -4.65 -0.52
CA LEU A 249 23.95 -4.28 0.27
C LEU A 249 23.89 -5.14 1.54
N ALA A 250 23.67 -4.50 2.68
CA ALA A 250 23.49 -5.22 3.93
C ALA A 250 22.23 -6.13 3.88
N PRO A 251 22.21 -7.28 4.57
CA PRO A 251 21.07 -8.18 4.59
C PRO A 251 19.77 -7.47 4.99
N TYR A 252 18.66 -7.88 4.36
CA TYR A 252 17.32 -7.31 4.61
C TYR A 252 17.22 -5.79 4.41
N SER A 253 17.96 -5.23 3.44
CA SER A 253 18.03 -3.77 3.22
C SER A 253 17.52 -3.25 1.86
N PRO A 254 16.43 -3.79 1.27
CA PRO A 254 15.97 -3.38 -0.07
C PRO A 254 15.61 -1.89 -0.15
N MET A 255 15.22 -1.27 0.96
CA MET A 255 14.98 0.18 1.08
C MET A 255 16.22 1.05 0.86
N CYS A 256 17.42 0.47 1.03
CA CYS A 256 18.69 1.12 0.70
C CYS A 256 19.09 0.89 -0.78
N ASN A 257 18.18 0.37 -1.60
CA ASN A 257 18.37 0.18 -3.03
C ASN A 257 17.25 0.86 -3.82
N PRO A 258 17.54 1.92 -4.61
CA PRO A 258 16.52 2.61 -5.39
C PRO A 258 15.94 1.76 -6.53
N THR A 259 16.63 0.69 -6.98
CA THR A 259 16.12 -0.17 -8.07
C THR A 259 14.85 -0.90 -7.67
N GLU A 260 14.71 -1.29 -6.41
CA GLU A 260 13.53 -1.98 -5.87
C GLU A 260 12.25 -1.15 -6.05
N GLY A 261 12.35 0.16 -5.77
CA GLY A 261 11.27 1.11 -6.02
C GLY A 261 10.97 1.28 -7.50
N CYS A 262 12.00 1.37 -8.35
CA CYS A 262 11.86 1.45 -9.80
C CYS A 262 11.19 0.20 -10.38
N PHE A 263 11.62 -1.00 -9.95
CA PHE A 263 11.06 -2.28 -10.34
C PHE A 263 9.62 -2.45 -9.89
N SER A 264 9.26 -1.92 -8.71
CA SER A 264 7.88 -1.92 -8.24
C SER A 264 6.96 -1.13 -9.19
N VAL A 265 7.37 0.08 -9.63
CA VAL A 265 6.63 0.88 -10.61
C VAL A 265 6.58 0.18 -11.97
N PHE A 266 7.70 -0.35 -12.43
CA PHE A 266 7.79 -1.06 -13.70
C PHE A 266 6.88 -2.31 -13.73
N LYS A 267 6.91 -3.14 -12.69
CA LYS A 267 6.01 -4.30 -12.53
C LYS A 267 4.55 -3.87 -12.47
N ALA A 268 4.23 -2.77 -11.80
CA ALA A 268 2.87 -2.24 -11.79
C ALA A 268 2.39 -1.87 -13.20
N LYS A 269 3.26 -1.25 -14.01
CA LYS A 269 2.96 -0.93 -15.40
C LYS A 269 2.79 -2.18 -16.27
N ILE A 270 3.68 -3.17 -16.13
CA ILE A 270 3.54 -4.47 -16.80
C ILE A 270 2.21 -5.14 -16.44
N LYS A 271 1.82 -5.17 -15.16
CA LYS A 271 0.55 -5.74 -14.71
C LYS A 271 -0.67 -5.06 -15.37
N VAL A 272 -0.59 -3.76 -15.63
CA VAL A 272 -1.64 -3.02 -16.36
C VAL A 272 -1.64 -3.43 -17.83
N HIS A 273 -0.48 -3.54 -18.47
CA HIS A 273 -0.38 -3.95 -19.87
C HIS A 273 -0.88 -5.39 -20.09
N LEU A 274 -0.43 -6.34 -19.26
CA LEU A 274 -0.85 -7.75 -19.33
C LEU A 274 -2.35 -7.95 -19.02
N ALA A 275 -2.98 -7.01 -18.33
CA ALA A 275 -4.43 -7.04 -18.14
C ALA A 275 -5.20 -6.77 -19.45
N LEU A 276 -4.59 -6.05 -20.40
CA LEU A 276 -5.17 -5.78 -21.73
C LEU A 276 -4.89 -6.94 -22.69
N SER A 277 -3.69 -7.53 -22.66
CA SER A 277 -3.31 -8.67 -23.52
C SER A 277 -3.74 -10.03 -22.95
N ARG A 278 -4.88 -10.07 -22.26
CA ARG A 278 -5.24 -11.26 -21.48
C ARG A 278 -5.60 -12.46 -22.35
N GLU A 279 -6.31 -12.20 -23.43
CA GLU A 279 -6.73 -13.22 -24.40
C GLU A 279 -5.51 -13.87 -25.07
N GLU A 280 -4.50 -13.07 -25.42
CA GLU A 280 -3.24 -13.56 -26.02
C GLU A 280 -2.45 -14.50 -25.11
N LEU A 281 -2.49 -14.25 -23.79
CA LEU A 281 -1.82 -15.07 -22.78
C LEU A 281 -2.47 -16.46 -22.61
N VAL A 282 -3.79 -16.54 -22.80
CA VAL A 282 -4.58 -17.78 -22.65
C VAL A 282 -4.95 -18.44 -23.97
N ALA A 283 -4.63 -17.81 -25.10
CA ALA A 283 -4.89 -18.33 -26.44
C ALA A 283 -4.34 -19.76 -26.60
N ALA A 284 -5.13 -20.62 -27.24
CA ALA A 284 -4.71 -21.96 -27.58
C ALA A 284 -3.52 -21.89 -28.56
N ARG A 285 -2.45 -22.62 -28.25
CA ARG A 285 -1.24 -22.69 -29.08
C ARG A 285 -0.80 -24.14 -29.22
N PRO A 286 -0.11 -24.50 -30.33
CA PRO A 286 0.48 -25.82 -30.48
C PRO A 286 1.35 -26.22 -29.29
N ARG A 287 1.34 -27.51 -28.95
CA ARG A 287 2.23 -28.06 -27.92
C ARG A 287 3.68 -27.75 -28.30
N GLY A 288 4.48 -27.30 -27.33
CA GLY A 288 5.87 -26.91 -27.53
C GLY A 288 6.09 -25.42 -27.81
N THR A 289 5.10 -24.67 -28.34
CA THR A 289 5.28 -23.23 -28.63
C THR A 289 4.77 -22.30 -27.53
N ILE A 290 4.02 -22.84 -26.57
CA ILE A 290 3.37 -22.09 -25.48
C ILE A 290 4.37 -21.28 -24.65
N ALA A 291 5.55 -21.83 -24.36
CA ALA A 291 6.55 -21.16 -23.53
C ALA A 291 7.16 -19.94 -24.25
N ALA A 292 7.65 -20.14 -25.47
CA ALA A 292 8.24 -19.07 -26.30
C ALA A 292 7.24 -17.94 -26.55
N ALA A 293 6.01 -18.30 -26.92
CA ALA A 293 4.90 -17.37 -27.10
C ALA A 293 4.63 -16.49 -25.87
N ARG A 294 4.67 -17.08 -24.67
CA ARG A 294 4.45 -16.34 -23.42
C ARG A 294 5.63 -15.43 -23.10
N MET A 295 6.85 -15.87 -23.38
CA MET A 295 8.05 -15.05 -23.22
C MET A 295 8.00 -13.82 -24.13
N GLU A 296 7.62 -14.00 -25.39
CA GLU A 296 7.45 -12.90 -26.35
C GLU A 296 6.44 -11.84 -25.86
N ILE A 297 5.30 -12.27 -25.30
CA ILE A 297 4.32 -11.35 -24.70
C ILE A 297 4.94 -10.59 -23.52
N LEU A 298 5.70 -11.27 -22.66
CA LEU A 298 6.34 -10.64 -21.51
C LEU A 298 7.44 -9.66 -21.92
N GLU A 299 8.21 -9.97 -22.96
CA GLU A 299 9.23 -9.10 -23.55
C GLU A 299 8.61 -7.86 -24.19
N HIS A 300 7.57 -8.05 -25.00
CA HIS A 300 6.83 -6.95 -25.60
C HIS A 300 6.22 -6.03 -24.53
N ALA A 301 5.63 -6.61 -23.47
CA ALA A 301 5.15 -5.84 -22.33
C ALA A 301 6.29 -5.05 -21.64
N ALA A 302 7.46 -5.65 -21.49
CA ALA A 302 8.65 -5.02 -20.93
C ALA A 302 9.11 -3.82 -21.75
N MET A 303 9.20 -3.98 -23.08
CA MET A 303 9.61 -2.95 -24.01
C MET A 303 8.62 -1.80 -24.04
N ARG A 304 7.31 -2.09 -24.01
CA ARG A 304 6.26 -1.06 -23.96
C ARG A 304 6.25 -0.30 -22.64
N CYS A 305 6.66 -0.93 -21.55
CA CYS A 305 6.61 -0.33 -20.21
C CYS A 305 7.92 0.32 -19.77
N ILE A 306 9.05 0.06 -20.43
CA ILE A 306 10.37 0.53 -19.96
C ILE A 306 10.45 2.06 -19.85
N GLY A 307 9.70 2.79 -20.68
CA GLY A 307 9.65 4.24 -20.63
C GLY A 307 9.13 4.83 -19.31
N CYS A 308 8.59 4.01 -18.39
CA CYS A 308 8.29 4.48 -17.03
C CYS A 308 9.53 4.62 -16.13
N MET A 309 10.66 4.02 -16.50
CA MET A 309 11.96 4.19 -15.83
C MET A 309 12.65 5.47 -16.35
N ASP A 310 12.03 6.61 -16.07
CA ASP A 310 12.58 7.92 -16.41
C ASP A 310 13.50 8.45 -15.30
N LEU A 311 14.31 9.47 -15.63
CA LEU A 311 15.22 10.10 -14.67
C LEU A 311 14.47 10.66 -13.44
N ARG A 312 13.22 11.11 -13.63
CA ARG A 312 12.39 11.62 -12.54
C ARG A 312 12.04 10.52 -11.53
N LEU A 313 11.67 9.34 -12.00
CA LEU A 313 11.41 8.18 -11.15
C LEU A 313 12.69 7.76 -10.42
N VAL A 314 13.80 7.63 -11.15
CA VAL A 314 15.09 7.24 -10.57
C VAL A 314 15.52 8.21 -9.47
N ASN A 315 15.47 9.52 -9.74
CA ASN A 315 15.81 10.54 -8.74
C ASN A 315 14.88 10.50 -7.52
N LYS A 316 13.58 10.25 -7.73
CA LYS A 316 12.63 10.09 -6.63
C LYS A 316 12.99 8.87 -5.77
N MET A 317 13.30 7.73 -6.39
CA MET A 317 13.66 6.51 -5.65
C MET A 317 15.02 6.66 -4.96
N ALA A 318 15.98 7.34 -5.59
CA ALA A 318 17.28 7.66 -4.99
C ALA A 318 17.13 8.53 -3.73
N LEU A 319 16.25 9.54 -3.75
CA LEU A 319 15.98 10.36 -2.56
C LEU A 319 15.35 9.54 -1.42
N HIS A 320 14.40 8.65 -1.74
CA HIS A 320 13.84 7.73 -0.75
C HIS A 320 14.90 6.80 -0.16
N CYS A 321 15.80 6.28 -1.00
CA CYS A 321 16.93 5.46 -0.58
C CYS A 321 17.86 6.22 0.37
N GLN A 322 18.21 7.48 0.07
CA GLN A 322 19.07 8.31 0.91
C GLN A 322 18.52 8.47 2.34
N HIS A 323 17.20 8.65 2.49
CA HIS A 323 16.59 8.70 3.82
C HIS A 323 16.75 7.37 4.58
N ALA A 324 16.65 6.24 3.89
CA ALA A 324 16.86 4.92 4.49
C ALA A 324 18.33 4.68 4.85
N VAL A 325 19.27 5.09 4.00
CA VAL A 325 20.72 5.04 4.28
C VAL A 325 21.06 5.87 5.51
N ALA A 326 20.53 7.09 5.61
CA ALA A 326 20.75 7.93 6.79
C ALA A 326 20.16 7.31 8.08
N ALA A 327 19.01 6.65 7.99
CA ALA A 327 18.42 5.90 9.11
C ALA A 327 19.27 4.69 9.50
N ALA A 328 19.81 3.97 8.51
CA ALA A 328 20.71 2.85 8.71
C ALA A 328 21.99 3.27 9.46
N GLU A 329 22.56 4.42 9.11
CA GLU A 329 23.75 4.97 9.78
C GLU A 329 23.48 5.29 11.27
N ARG A 330 22.26 5.75 11.59
CA ARG A 330 21.81 5.98 12.97
C ARG A 330 21.37 4.70 13.70
N MET A 331 21.53 3.53 13.09
CA MET A 331 21.10 2.23 13.61
C MET A 331 19.60 2.15 13.96
N GLU A 332 18.78 2.92 13.26
CA GLU A 332 17.33 2.91 13.45
C GLU A 332 16.72 1.56 13.02
N ASP A 333 15.56 1.25 13.60
CA ASP A 333 14.72 0.18 13.07
C ASP A 333 14.23 0.56 11.69
N MET A 334 14.34 -0.36 10.74
CA MET A 334 13.86 -0.15 9.39
C MET A 334 12.81 -1.17 9.03
N GLN A 335 11.82 -0.73 8.28
CA GLN A 335 10.75 -1.58 7.79
C GLN A 335 11.23 -2.31 6.54
N TYR A 336 11.22 -3.64 6.57
CA TYR A 336 11.46 -4.45 5.39
C TYR A 336 10.27 -4.33 4.44
N SER A 337 10.47 -3.80 3.23
CA SER A 337 9.40 -3.69 2.24
C SER A 337 9.73 -4.43 0.94
N THR A 338 8.79 -5.26 0.52
CA THR A 338 8.41 -5.54 -0.88
C THR A 338 6.91 -5.31 -1.01
#